data_AF-A0A3L8BKL6-F1
#
_entry.id   AF-A0A3L8BKL6-F1
#
_cell.length_a   1.000
_cell.length_b   1.000
_cell.length_c   1.000
_cell.angle_alpha   90.00
_cell.angle_beta   90.00
_cell.angle_gamma   90.00
#
_symmetry.space_group_name_H-M   'P 1'
#
loop_
_entity.id
_entity.type
_entity.pdbx_description
1 polymer ?
#
loop_
_entity_poly.entity_id
_entity_poly.type
_entity_poly.pdbx_seq_one_letter_code
_entity_poly.pdbx_strand_id
1 'polypeptide(L)'
;MSLRDSLINKFESQIDSWEKQLESLEADAREEKAAAKNQQADADLKLKAKEEADRLRNKIRHASNKVAELKESSEDKIQQIKRDVESWFKQAS
;
A
#
# COMPACT_ATOMS: atom_id res chain seq x y z
N MET A 1 1.09 -22.21 -12.19
CA MET A 1 1.78 -20.99 -11.70
C MET A 1 2.87 -21.42 -10.73
N SER A 2 4.05 -20.81 -10.81
CA SER A 2 5.12 -21.04 -9.84
C SER A 2 4.81 -20.34 -8.51
N LEU A 3 5.53 -20.70 -7.45
CA LEU A 3 5.47 -19.98 -6.17
C LEU A 3 5.81 -18.50 -6.37
N ARG A 4 6.78 -18.20 -7.26
CA ARG A 4 7.13 -16.83 -7.64
C ARG A 4 5.91 -16.07 -8.15
N ASP A 5 5.25 -16.62 -9.16
CA ASP A 5 4.11 -15.97 -9.82
C ASP A 5 2.97 -15.75 -8.82
N SER A 6 2.72 -16.72 -7.94
CA SER A 6 1.68 -16.60 -6.92
C SER A 6 1.99 -15.48 -5.91
N LEU A 7 3.25 -15.32 -5.50
CA LEU A 7 3.64 -14.25 -4.59
C LEU A 7 3.59 -12.88 -5.28
N ILE A 8 4.06 -12.79 -6.53
CA ILE A 8 3.98 -11.58 -7.34
C ILE A 8 2.52 -11.14 -7.49
N ASN A 9 1.63 -12.03 -7.93
CA ASN A 9 0.21 -11.73 -8.11
C ASN A 9 -0.44 -11.26 -6.81
N LYS A 10 -0.05 -11.84 -5.66
CA LYS A 10 -0.56 -11.44 -4.35
C LYS A 10 -0.13 -10.02 -3.98
N PHE A 11 1.14 -9.67 -4.24
CA PHE A 11 1.63 -8.32 -4.02
C PHE A 11 0.99 -7.32 -4.97
N GLU A 12 0.91 -7.63 -6.26
CA GLU A 12 0.28 -6.77 -7.28
C GLU A 12 -1.19 -6.50 -6.92
N SER A 13 -1.95 -7.54 -6.54
CA SER A 13 -3.35 -7.36 -6.08
C SER A 13 -3.47 -6.46 -4.84
N GLN A 14 -2.51 -6.55 -3.91
CA GLN A 14 -2.51 -5.72 -2.72
C GLN A 14 -2.11 -4.28 -3.01
N ILE A 15 -1.14 -4.07 -3.90
CA ILE A 15 -0.74 -2.76 -4.41
C ILE A 15 -1.94 -2.08 -5.05
N ASP A 16 -2.64 -2.76 -5.96
CA ASP A 16 -3.84 -2.23 -6.62
C ASP A 16 -4.91 -1.82 -5.59
N SER A 17 -5.08 -2.60 -4.52
CA SER A 17 -6.02 -2.27 -3.45
C SER A 17 -5.61 -1.00 -2.69
N TRP A 18 -4.32 -0.83 -2.39
CA TRP A 18 -3.83 0.35 -1.68
C TRP A 18 -3.80 1.59 -2.57
N GLU A 19 -3.53 1.44 -3.86
CA GLU A 19 -3.61 2.52 -4.84
C GLU A 19 -5.04 3.06 -4.94
N LYS A 20 -6.05 2.18 -4.97
CA LYS A 20 -7.46 2.59 -4.91
C LYS A 20 -7.84 3.30 -3.61
N GLN A 21 -7.33 2.83 -2.47
CA GLN A 21 -7.54 3.50 -1.18
C GLN A 21 -6.89 4.89 -1.16
N LEU A 22 -5.67 5.01 -1.70
CA LEU A 22 -4.97 6.27 -1.81
C LEU A 22 -5.72 7.25 -2.72
N GLU A 23 -6.21 6.78 -3.87
CA GLU A 23 -7.01 7.60 -4.79
C GLU A 23 -8.30 8.10 -4.13
N SER A 24 -9.02 7.21 -3.42
CA SER A 24 -10.22 7.60 -2.66
C SER A 24 -9.91 8.66 -1.62
N LEU A 25 -8.85 8.47 -0.84
CA LEU A 25 -8.45 9.40 0.21
C LEU A 25 -8.06 10.77 -0.35
N GLU A 26 -7.39 10.79 -1.51
CA GLU A 26 -7.07 12.03 -2.22
C GLU A 26 -8.32 12.72 -2.81
N ALA A 27 -9.31 11.95 -3.27
CA ALA A 27 -10.58 12.48 -3.75
C ALA A 27 -11.40 13.10 -2.61
N ASP A 28 -11.55 12.37 -1.50
CA ASP A 28 -12.26 12.84 -0.30
C ASP A 28 -11.62 14.12 0.25
N ALA A 29 -10.29 14.17 0.33
CA ALA A 29 -9.57 15.37 0.78
C ALA A 29 -9.75 16.58 -0.17
N ARG A 30 -9.94 16.35 -1.48
CA ARG A 30 -10.24 17.42 -2.45
C ARG A 30 -11.67 17.91 -2.29
N GLU A 31 -12.63 17.02 -2.07
CA GLU A 31 -14.03 17.35 -1.85
C GLU A 31 -14.24 18.14 -0.55
N GLU A 32 -13.64 17.69 0.56
CA GLU A 32 -13.70 18.41 1.85
C GLU A 32 -13.12 19.83 1.71
N LYS A 33 -11.99 19.98 1.01
CA LYS A 33 -11.39 21.30 0.75
C LYS A 33 -12.33 22.23 -0.02
N ALA A 34 -13.18 21.71 -0.91
CA ALA A 34 -14.14 22.49 -1.65
C ALA A 34 -15.38 22.88 -0.82
N ALA A 35 -15.78 22.03 0.13
CA ALA A 35 -16.95 22.24 0.99
C ALA A 35 -16.67 23.09 2.25
N ALA A 36 -15.42 23.24 2.66
CA ALA A 36 -15.05 23.77 3.95
C ALA A 36 -15.31 25.28 4.15
N LYS A 37 -16.09 25.61 5.20
CA LYS A 37 -16.24 26.96 5.77
C LYS A 37 -15.58 27.14 7.16
N ASN A 38 -15.11 26.07 7.81
CA ASN A 38 -14.62 26.11 9.19
C ASN A 38 -13.18 25.56 9.30
N GLN A 39 -12.21 26.43 9.58
CA GLN A 39 -10.79 26.19 9.33
C GLN A 39 -10.12 25.17 10.28
N GLN A 40 -10.65 24.95 11.50
CA GLN A 40 -9.98 24.13 12.51
C GLN A 40 -10.25 22.63 12.36
N ALA A 41 -11.52 22.23 12.17
CA ALA A 41 -11.87 20.83 11.91
C ALA A 41 -11.20 20.29 10.64
N ASP A 42 -11.06 21.17 9.64
CA ASP A 42 -10.35 20.94 8.39
C ASP A 42 -8.87 20.60 8.56
N ALA A 43 -8.19 21.22 9.53
CA ALA A 43 -6.75 21.03 9.72
C ALA A 43 -6.43 19.62 10.24
N ASP A 44 -7.23 19.14 11.20
CA ASP A 44 -7.06 17.81 11.78
C ASP A 44 -7.44 16.71 10.78
N LEU A 45 -8.49 16.91 9.99
CA LEU A 45 -8.89 15.99 8.92
C LEU A 45 -7.81 15.89 7.83
N LYS A 46 -7.29 17.04 7.38
CA LYS A 46 -6.18 17.09 6.41
C LYS A 46 -4.92 16.41 6.94
N LEU A 47 -4.60 16.58 8.23
CA LEU A 47 -3.44 15.92 8.83
C LEU A 47 -3.61 14.39 8.82
N LYS A 48 -4.76 13.89 9.28
CA LYS A 48 -5.05 12.44 9.29
C LYS A 48 -5.06 11.84 7.89
N ALA A 49 -5.71 12.50 6.93
CA ALA A 49 -5.72 12.06 5.54
C ALA A 49 -4.30 12.04 4.96
N LYS A 50 -3.46 13.03 5.28
CA LYS A 50 -2.06 13.02 4.83
C LYS A 50 -1.25 11.88 5.46
N GLU A 51 -1.39 11.66 6.77
CA GLU A 51 -0.71 10.56 7.45
C GLU A 51 -1.10 9.20 6.88
N GLU A 52 -2.38 8.98 6.60
CA GLU A 52 -2.86 7.73 6.02
C GLU A 52 -2.40 7.57 4.55
N ALA A 53 -2.41 8.65 3.77
CA ALA A 53 -1.84 8.66 2.42
C ALA A 53 -0.35 8.27 2.43
N ASP A 54 0.43 8.84 3.33
CA ASP A 54 1.86 8.56 3.44
C ASP A 54 2.13 7.12 3.91
N ARG A 55 1.29 6.57 4.79
CA ARG A 55 1.32 5.15 5.18
C ARG A 55 1.05 4.23 3.98
N LEU A 56 -0.01 4.50 3.21
CA LEU A 56 -0.35 3.71 2.02
C LEU A 56 0.76 3.78 0.97
N ARG A 57 1.30 4.96 0.70
CA ARG A 57 2.45 5.14 -0.22
C ARG A 57 3.67 4.35 0.21
N ASN A 58 3.96 4.29 1.51
CA ASN A 58 5.06 3.48 2.02
C ASN A 58 4.79 1.98 1.89
N LYS A 59 3.56 1.52 2.16
CA LYS A 59 3.13 0.13 1.94
C LYS A 59 3.28 -0.28 0.47
N ILE A 60 2.79 0.56 -0.45
CA ILE A 60 2.91 0.35 -1.91
C ILE A 60 4.38 0.27 -2.32
N ARG A 61 5.21 1.24 -1.93
CA ARG A 61 6.65 1.24 -2.27
C ARG A 61 7.35 -0.03 -1.80
N HIS A 62 7.11 -0.44 -0.55
CA HIS A 62 7.72 -1.64 -0.01
C HIS A 62 7.27 -2.90 -0.75
N ALA A 63 5.98 -2.97 -1.11
CA ALA A 63 5.42 -4.06 -1.91
C ALA A 63 6.03 -4.12 -3.31
N SER A 64 6.15 -2.98 -4.00
CA SER A 64 6.77 -2.89 -5.33
C SER A 64 8.22 -3.35 -5.30
N ASN A 65 8.98 -2.97 -4.27
CA ASN A 65 10.34 -3.46 -4.07
C ASN A 65 10.37 -4.98 -3.89
N LYS A 66 9.43 -5.55 -3.12
CA LYS A 66 9.34 -7.00 -2.95
C LYS A 66 8.96 -7.73 -4.24
N VAL A 67 8.12 -7.14 -5.09
CA VAL A 67 7.83 -7.67 -6.43
C VAL A 67 9.10 -7.69 -7.29
N ALA A 68 9.88 -6.61 -7.29
CA ALA A 68 11.16 -6.56 -8.00
C ALA A 68 12.14 -7.63 -7.50
N GLU A 69 12.31 -7.75 -6.18
CA GLU A 69 13.13 -8.79 -5.56
C GLU A 69 12.68 -10.20 -5.97
N LEU A 70 11.37 -10.47 -5.99
CA LEU A 70 10.82 -11.77 -6.41
C LEU A 70 11.08 -12.09 -7.89
N LYS A 71 11.01 -11.09 -8.76
CA LYS A 71 11.29 -11.23 -10.20
C LYS A 71 12.76 -11.60 -10.46
N GLU A 72 13.67 -11.13 -9.63
CA GLU A 72 15.13 -11.37 -9.75
C GLU A 72 15.66 -12.55 -8.91
N SER A 73 14.88 -13.03 -7.93
CA SER A 73 15.34 -14.05 -6.97
C SER A 73 15.35 -15.47 -7.53
N SER A 74 16.34 -16.28 -7.12
CA SER A 74 16.37 -17.73 -7.34
C SER A 74 15.31 -18.48 -6.52
N GLU A 75 14.97 -19.71 -6.91
CA GLU A 75 13.96 -20.56 -6.26
C GLU A 75 14.17 -20.69 -4.73
N ASP A 76 15.43 -20.87 -4.31
CA ASP A 76 15.80 -21.00 -2.89
C ASP A 76 15.52 -19.72 -2.09
N LYS A 77 15.77 -18.55 -2.69
CA LYS A 77 15.46 -17.25 -2.06
C LYS A 77 13.96 -17.00 -1.95
N ILE A 78 13.17 -17.52 -2.90
CA ILE A 78 11.71 -17.34 -2.91
C ILE A 78 11.06 -18.01 -1.69
N GLN A 79 11.58 -19.15 -1.24
CA GLN A 79 11.09 -19.82 -0.03
C GLN A 79 11.32 -19.00 1.24
N GLN A 80 12.42 -18.26 1.31
CA GLN A 80 12.68 -17.33 2.41
C GLN A 80 11.76 -16.12 2.32
N ILE A 81 11.65 -15.52 1.13
CA ILE A 81 10.77 -14.37 0.88
C ILE A 81 9.33 -14.71 1.25
N LYS A 82 8.82 -15.91 0.94
CA LYS A 82 7.48 -16.37 1.34
C LYS A 82 7.19 -16.16 2.83
N ARG A 83 8.13 -16.47 3.72
CA ARG A 83 7.95 -16.30 5.17
C ARG A 83 7.88 -14.82 5.57
N ASP A 84 8.74 -14.01 4.96
CA ASP A 84 8.76 -12.56 5.20
C ASP A 84 7.47 -11.90 4.69
N VAL A 85 6.97 -12.36 3.54
CA VAL A 85 5.71 -11.94 2.93
C VAL A 85 4.54 -12.26 3.84
N GLU A 86 4.43 -13.50 4.31
CA GLU A 86 3.37 -13.92 5.23
C GLU A 86 3.37 -13.10 6.53
N SER A 87 4.54 -12.76 7.05
CA SER A 87 4.68 -11.89 8.22
C SER A 87 4.22 -10.46 7.92
N TRP A 88 4.66 -9.90 6.78
CA TRP A 88 4.31 -8.54 6.39
C TRP A 88 2.81 -8.36 6.15
N PHE A 89 2.16 -9.31 5.48
CA PHE A 89 0.71 -9.27 5.26
C PHE A 89 -0.08 -9.38 6.56
N LYS A 90 0.38 -10.16 7.55
CA LYS A 90 -0.27 -10.25 8.87
C LYS A 90 -0.17 -8.97 9.69
N GLN A 91 0.88 -8.16 9.47
CA GLN A 91 1.07 -6.89 10.17
C GLN A 91 0.42 -5.72 9.43
N ALA A 92 0.17 -5.86 8.13
CA ALA A 92 -0.43 -4.84 7.29
C ALA A 92 -1.97 -4.89 7.24
N SER A 93 -2.57 -6.02 7.64
CA SER A 93 -4.01 -6.28 7.82
C SER A 93 -4.49 -5.90 9.22
#